data_AF-A0A925SAI8-F1
#
_entry.id   AF-A0A925SAI8-F1
#
_cell.length_a   1.000
_cell.length_b   1.000
_cell.length_c   1.000
_cell.angle_alpha   90.00
_cell.angle_beta   90.00
_cell.angle_gamma   90.00
#
_symmetry.space_group_name_H-M   'P 1'
#
loop_
_entity.id
_entity.type
_entity.pdbx_description
1 polymer ?
#
loop_
_entity_poly.entity_id
_entity_poly.type
_entity_poly.pdbx_seq_one_letter_code
_entity_poly.pdbx_strand_id
1 'polypeptide(L)'
;MESREALDQLLSTRPDTVSLYQQDWLTQLPELPDSVRTLAVRSCSNLSDLGISLPDSIEIINFYGSASLQGIPGLPKSLKRLMLNYCSGLTFLPQLPQGLTRLEADDATALVEVDNLPEGLEELSLNRCSSLKRIGKLPSTLTALCIRECKELKELPDLPAGLKTLFITDCGLTSLPELPASLQLLDLSGVEHLLSGKKTPARLHSMIAFGGWLHRG
;
A
#
# COMPACT_ATOMS: atom_id res chain seq x y z
N MET A 1 -32.13 -1.01 9.57
CA MET A 1 -32.87 -2.12 8.94
C MET A 1 -32.63 -2.08 7.43
N GLU A 2 -32.90 -0.93 6.78
CA GLU A 2 -32.61 -0.71 5.34
C GLU A 2 -31.14 -0.96 4.92
N SER A 3 -30.16 -0.60 5.76
CA SER A 3 -28.73 -0.79 5.43
C SER A 3 -28.25 -2.24 5.48
N ARG A 4 -28.90 -3.12 6.27
CA ARG A 4 -28.54 -4.55 6.36
C ARG A 4 -29.18 -5.36 5.23
N GLU A 5 -30.45 -5.14 4.94
CA GLU A 5 -31.12 -5.81 3.81
C GLU A 5 -30.50 -5.41 2.46
N ALA A 6 -30.11 -4.15 2.28
CA ALA A 6 -29.38 -3.70 1.08
C ALA A 6 -28.00 -4.34 0.96
N LEU A 7 -27.33 -4.62 2.09
CA LEU A 7 -26.04 -5.30 2.12
C LEU A 7 -26.19 -6.78 1.73
N ASP A 8 -27.18 -7.48 2.29
CA ASP A 8 -27.47 -8.88 1.93
C ASP A 8 -27.84 -9.00 0.44
N GLN A 9 -28.61 -8.03 -0.09
CA GLN A 9 -28.92 -7.96 -1.51
C GLN A 9 -27.66 -7.70 -2.37
N LEU A 10 -26.74 -6.84 -1.93
CA LEU A 10 -25.49 -6.58 -2.63
C LEU A 10 -24.58 -7.82 -2.67
N LEU A 11 -24.48 -8.55 -1.55
CA LEU A 11 -23.71 -9.79 -1.46
C LEU A 11 -24.29 -10.90 -2.36
N SER A 12 -25.60 -10.90 -2.60
CA SER A 12 -26.26 -11.90 -3.46
C SER A 12 -26.20 -11.62 -4.97
N THR A 13 -25.90 -10.39 -5.40
CA THR A 13 -26.06 -9.96 -6.81
C THR A 13 -24.76 -9.88 -7.61
N ARG A 14 -23.59 -9.97 -6.96
CA ARG A 14 -22.27 -9.96 -7.62
C ARG A 14 -21.34 -11.02 -7.02
N PRO A 15 -21.12 -12.16 -7.70
CA PRO A 15 -20.37 -13.26 -7.12
C PRO A 15 -18.87 -12.98 -7.00
N ASP A 16 -18.30 -12.03 -7.74
CA ASP A 16 -16.85 -11.82 -7.84
C ASP A 16 -16.35 -10.52 -7.16
N THR A 17 -17.22 -9.55 -6.90
CA THR A 17 -16.84 -8.26 -6.30
C THR A 17 -17.83 -7.85 -5.21
N VAL A 18 -17.31 -7.69 -3.99
CA VAL A 18 -18.03 -7.09 -2.86
C VAL A 18 -17.51 -5.68 -2.63
N SER A 19 -18.40 -4.70 -2.55
CA SER A 19 -18.06 -3.29 -2.31
C SER A 19 -18.94 -2.71 -1.22
N LEU A 20 -18.31 -2.35 -0.10
CA LEU A 20 -18.93 -1.69 1.04
C LEU A 20 -18.55 -0.21 1.01
N TYR A 21 -19.54 0.67 1.01
CA TYR A 21 -19.32 2.12 0.96
C TYR A 21 -20.11 2.82 2.06
N GLN A 22 -19.44 3.64 2.87
CA GLN A 22 -20.05 4.47 3.92
C GLN A 22 -20.94 3.67 4.89
N GLN A 23 -20.51 2.47 5.25
CA GLN A 23 -21.21 1.62 6.20
C GLN A 23 -20.67 1.87 7.61
N ASP A 24 -20.86 3.07 8.16
CA ASP A 24 -20.29 3.42 9.47
C ASP A 24 -20.94 2.69 10.65
N TRP A 25 -22.08 2.02 10.43
CA TRP A 25 -22.64 1.09 11.43
C TRP A 25 -21.88 -0.24 11.48
N LEU A 26 -21.02 -0.54 10.50
CA LEU A 26 -20.28 -1.79 10.38
C LEU A 26 -19.03 -1.75 11.27
N THR A 27 -19.02 -2.58 12.31
CA THR A 27 -17.83 -2.77 13.18
C THR A 27 -17.00 -3.98 12.81
N GLN A 28 -17.59 -4.95 12.08
CA GLN A 28 -16.97 -6.16 11.53
C GLN A 28 -17.57 -6.50 10.16
N LEU A 29 -16.85 -7.19 9.28
CA LEU A 29 -17.36 -7.57 7.97
C LEU A 29 -18.48 -8.61 8.08
N PRO A 30 -19.50 -8.57 7.19
CA PRO A 30 -20.42 -9.69 7.03
C PRO A 30 -19.69 -10.89 6.42
N GLU A 31 -20.27 -12.09 6.50
CA GLU A 31 -19.79 -13.24 5.72
C GLU A 31 -19.74 -12.88 4.23
N LEU A 32 -18.68 -13.32 3.56
CA LEU A 32 -18.42 -13.04 2.15
C LEU A 32 -18.64 -14.31 1.33
N PRO A 33 -19.17 -14.20 0.09
CA PRO A 33 -19.29 -15.35 -0.80
C PRO A 33 -17.91 -15.96 -1.11
N ASP A 34 -17.80 -17.29 -1.12
CA ASP A 34 -16.55 -18.01 -1.43
C ASP A 34 -16.00 -17.70 -2.83
N SER A 35 -16.81 -17.17 -3.74
CA SER A 35 -16.40 -16.80 -5.10
C SER A 35 -15.80 -15.40 -5.22
N VAL A 36 -15.81 -14.59 -4.16
CA VAL A 36 -15.40 -13.19 -4.21
C VAL A 36 -13.90 -13.06 -4.53
N ARG A 37 -13.58 -12.28 -5.56
CA ARG A 37 -12.22 -11.99 -6.01
C ARG A 37 -11.75 -10.60 -5.57
N THR A 38 -12.67 -9.65 -5.48
CA THR A 38 -12.38 -8.27 -5.09
C THR A 38 -13.21 -7.85 -3.91
N LEU A 39 -12.55 -7.43 -2.83
CA LEU A 39 -13.17 -6.81 -1.66
C LEU A 39 -12.77 -5.33 -1.60
N ALA A 40 -13.74 -4.43 -1.73
CA ALA A 40 -13.54 -3.00 -1.53
C ALA A 40 -14.34 -2.53 -0.31
N VAL A 41 -13.67 -1.90 0.64
CA VAL A 41 -14.27 -1.34 1.86
C VAL A 41 -13.86 0.12 1.92
N ARG A 42 -14.83 1.01 1.72
CA ARG A 42 -14.58 2.44 1.50
C ARG A 42 -15.37 3.28 2.48
N SER A 43 -14.66 4.13 3.22
CA SER A 43 -15.23 5.06 4.19
C SER A 43 -16.12 4.33 5.22
N CYS A 44 -15.76 3.11 5.62
CA CYS A 44 -16.40 2.43 6.75
C CYS A 44 -15.54 2.74 7.98
N SER A 45 -15.80 3.88 8.62
CA SER A 45 -14.85 4.46 9.59
C SER A 45 -14.75 3.63 10.87
N ASN A 46 -15.84 2.97 11.27
CA ASN A 46 -15.95 2.22 12.52
C ASN A 46 -15.56 0.74 12.40
N LEU A 47 -15.14 0.30 11.21
CA LEU A 47 -14.61 -1.06 11.01
C LEU A 47 -13.23 -1.14 11.66
N SER A 48 -13.16 -1.77 12.82
CA SER A 48 -11.91 -1.90 13.60
C SER A 48 -11.28 -3.30 13.49
N ASP A 49 -12.09 -4.29 13.16
CA ASP A 49 -11.70 -5.70 13.01
C ASP A 49 -12.48 -6.31 11.84
N LEU A 50 -11.93 -7.33 11.20
CA LEU A 50 -12.65 -8.05 10.13
C LEU A 50 -13.73 -8.97 10.70
N GLY A 51 -13.49 -9.61 11.84
CA GLY A 51 -14.43 -10.55 12.48
C GLY A 51 -14.66 -11.87 11.73
N ILE A 52 -14.04 -12.05 10.55
CA ILE A 52 -14.17 -13.23 9.70
C ILE A 52 -12.81 -13.65 9.12
N SER A 53 -12.72 -14.89 8.66
CA SER A 53 -11.65 -15.31 7.75
C SER A 53 -12.02 -14.91 6.32
N LEU A 54 -11.10 -14.27 5.61
CA LEU A 54 -11.32 -13.86 4.24
C LEU A 54 -11.26 -15.08 3.29
N PRO A 55 -12.17 -15.20 2.30
CA PRO A 55 -12.12 -16.26 1.30
C PRO A 55 -10.79 -16.34 0.54
N ASP A 56 -10.30 -17.56 0.31
CA ASP A 56 -9.06 -17.87 -0.42
C ASP A 56 -9.13 -17.56 -1.93
N SER A 57 -10.27 -17.09 -2.44
CA SER A 57 -10.48 -16.64 -3.81
C SER A 57 -10.15 -15.16 -4.02
N ILE A 58 -10.00 -14.39 -2.93
CA ILE A 58 -9.74 -12.94 -3.01
C ILE A 58 -8.36 -12.68 -3.57
N GLU A 59 -8.30 -11.90 -4.66
CA GLU A 59 -7.09 -11.48 -5.33
C GLU A 59 -6.79 -10.00 -5.07
N ILE A 60 -7.81 -9.19 -4.76
CA ILE A 60 -7.71 -7.74 -4.57
C ILE A 60 -8.47 -7.33 -3.30
N ILE A 61 -7.77 -6.64 -2.41
CA ILE A 61 -8.36 -5.97 -1.24
C ILE A 61 -8.07 -4.48 -1.33
N ASN A 62 -9.10 -3.66 -1.18
CA ASN A 62 -9.00 -2.21 -1.11
C ASN A 62 -9.75 -1.68 0.11
N PHE A 63 -9.02 -1.41 1.18
CA PHE A 63 -9.48 -0.59 2.30
C PHE A 63 -9.13 0.87 2.01
N TYR A 64 -10.15 1.73 2.00
CA TYR A 64 -10.00 3.16 1.79
C TYR A 64 -10.72 3.91 2.90
N GLY A 65 -10.03 4.70 3.71
CA GLY A 65 -10.66 5.53 4.75
C GLY A 65 -11.27 4.73 5.90
N SER A 66 -10.78 3.51 6.14
CA SER A 66 -11.10 2.70 7.33
C SER A 66 -10.20 3.12 8.49
N ALA A 67 -10.47 4.30 9.06
CA ALA A 67 -9.61 4.94 10.03
C ALA A 67 -9.47 4.16 11.36
N SER A 68 -10.49 3.41 11.78
CA SER A 68 -10.42 2.58 12.99
C SER A 68 -9.75 1.22 12.79
N LEU A 69 -9.35 0.85 11.57
CA LEU A 69 -8.72 -0.43 11.28
C LEU A 69 -7.30 -0.44 11.84
N GLN A 70 -7.07 -1.22 12.90
CA GLN A 70 -5.78 -1.31 13.59
C GLN A 70 -4.90 -2.45 13.07
N GLY A 71 -5.50 -3.44 12.41
CA GLY A 71 -4.80 -4.58 11.83
C GLY A 71 -5.73 -5.41 10.97
N ILE A 72 -5.16 -6.28 10.13
CA ILE A 72 -5.90 -7.19 9.26
C ILE A 72 -5.43 -8.62 9.54
N PRO A 73 -6.22 -9.43 10.28
CA PRO A 73 -5.86 -10.82 10.51
C PRO A 73 -6.06 -11.65 9.23
N GLY A 74 -5.11 -12.53 8.92
CA GLY A 74 -5.29 -13.62 7.96
C GLY A 74 -5.60 -13.19 6.52
N LEU A 75 -4.65 -12.57 5.83
CA LEU A 75 -4.77 -12.30 4.40
C LEU A 75 -4.73 -13.61 3.59
N PRO A 76 -5.59 -13.76 2.56
CA PRO A 76 -5.66 -14.98 1.76
C PRO A 76 -4.41 -15.15 0.90
N LYS A 77 -3.99 -16.40 0.66
CA LYS A 77 -2.74 -16.72 -0.07
C LYS A 77 -2.79 -16.31 -1.55
N SER A 78 -4.00 -16.22 -2.11
CA SER A 78 -4.30 -15.78 -3.47
C SER A 78 -4.07 -14.29 -3.69
N LEU A 79 -4.02 -13.49 -2.63
CA LEU A 79 -4.01 -12.04 -2.70
C LEU A 79 -2.82 -11.53 -3.51
N LYS A 80 -3.12 -10.67 -4.50
CA LYS A 80 -2.15 -10.04 -5.40
C LYS A 80 -1.98 -8.56 -5.11
N ARG A 81 -3.07 -7.88 -4.74
CA ARG A 81 -3.09 -6.42 -4.54
C ARG A 81 -3.74 -6.09 -3.20
N LEU A 82 -3.02 -5.32 -2.40
CA LEU A 82 -3.51 -4.81 -1.11
C LEU A 82 -3.38 -3.28 -1.09
N MET A 83 -4.50 -2.60 -0.92
CA MET A 83 -4.57 -1.13 -0.80
C MET A 83 -5.16 -0.82 0.58
N LEU A 84 -4.43 -0.02 1.38
CA LEU A 84 -4.74 0.36 2.76
C LEU A 84 -4.75 1.89 2.88
N ASN A 85 -5.27 2.57 1.86
CA ASN A 85 -5.16 4.01 1.74
C ASN A 85 -6.07 4.71 2.77
N TYR A 86 -5.58 5.75 3.44
CA TYR A 86 -6.30 6.45 4.52
C TYR A 86 -6.69 5.54 5.70
N CYS A 87 -6.00 4.43 5.92
CA CYS A 87 -6.11 3.60 7.13
C CYS A 87 -5.25 4.21 8.25
N SER A 88 -5.66 5.38 8.76
CA SER A 88 -4.86 6.19 9.69
C SER A 88 -4.62 5.56 11.07
N GLY A 89 -5.41 4.56 11.46
CA GLY A 89 -5.22 3.78 12.69
C GLY A 89 -4.23 2.62 12.58
N LEU A 90 -3.75 2.32 11.36
CA LEU A 90 -2.83 1.20 11.13
C LEU A 90 -1.42 1.57 11.62
N THR A 91 -0.94 0.87 12.65
CA THR A 91 0.40 1.12 13.24
C THR A 91 1.50 0.23 12.67
N PHE A 92 1.12 -0.95 12.16
CA PHE A 92 1.98 -1.93 11.50
C PHE A 92 1.23 -2.58 10.34
N LEU A 93 1.95 -3.08 9.34
CA LEU A 93 1.34 -3.87 8.27
C LEU A 93 0.90 -5.25 8.79
N PRO A 94 -0.20 -5.83 8.26
CA PRO A 94 -0.54 -7.22 8.51
C PRO A 94 0.53 -8.16 7.94
N GLN A 95 0.51 -9.43 8.36
CA GLN A 95 1.36 -10.45 7.73
C GLN A 95 0.98 -10.58 6.25
N LEU A 96 1.92 -10.25 5.36
CA LEU A 96 1.69 -10.21 3.93
C LEU A 96 1.86 -11.62 3.30
N PRO A 97 0.96 -12.03 2.39
CA PRO A 97 1.10 -13.30 1.70
C PRO A 97 2.22 -13.25 0.66
N GLN A 98 2.92 -14.37 0.46
CA GLN A 98 4.07 -14.46 -0.45
C GLN A 98 3.75 -14.14 -1.91
N GLY A 99 2.48 -14.30 -2.31
CA GLY A 99 2.00 -14.03 -3.66
C GLY A 99 1.62 -12.57 -3.94
N LEU A 100 1.75 -11.67 -2.97
CA LEU A 100 1.40 -10.26 -3.09
C LEU A 100 2.40 -9.54 -4.02
N THR A 101 1.89 -8.87 -5.05
CA THR A 101 2.72 -8.15 -6.03
C THR A 101 2.60 -6.63 -5.90
N ARG A 102 1.52 -6.12 -5.29
CA ARG A 102 1.34 -4.68 -5.07
C ARG A 102 0.81 -4.37 -3.68
N LEU A 103 1.46 -3.42 -3.03
CA LEU A 103 1.06 -2.86 -1.73
C LEU A 103 1.00 -1.33 -1.79
N GLU A 104 -0.14 -0.78 -1.41
CA GLU A 104 -0.33 0.65 -1.17
C GLU A 104 -0.78 0.86 0.28
N ALA A 105 -0.12 1.74 1.01
CA ALA A 105 -0.53 2.16 2.35
C ALA A 105 -0.42 3.69 2.48
N ASP A 106 -0.91 4.40 1.46
CA ASP A 106 -0.88 5.85 1.44
C ASP A 106 -1.78 6.44 2.53
N ASP A 107 -1.39 7.57 3.13
CA ASP A 107 -2.12 8.20 4.24
C ASP A 107 -2.35 7.28 5.47
N ALA A 108 -1.57 6.20 5.61
CA ALA A 108 -1.49 5.42 6.84
C ALA A 108 -0.64 6.18 7.87
N THR A 109 -1.20 7.25 8.43
CA THR A 109 -0.44 8.25 9.21
C THR A 109 0.19 7.73 10.49
N ALA A 110 -0.39 6.68 11.11
CA ALA A 110 0.14 6.06 12.32
C ALA A 110 1.14 4.91 12.03
N LEU A 111 1.38 4.55 10.76
CA LEU A 111 2.27 3.47 10.39
C LEU A 111 3.71 3.84 10.76
N VAL A 112 4.31 3.10 11.70
CA VAL A 112 5.64 3.43 12.23
C VAL A 112 6.76 2.74 11.46
N GLU A 113 6.50 1.53 10.98
CA GLU A 113 7.47 0.72 10.28
C GLU A 113 6.82 -0.15 9.20
N VAL A 114 7.62 -0.47 8.19
CA VAL A 114 7.28 -1.42 7.12
C VAL A 114 8.41 -2.42 7.04
N ASP A 115 8.16 -3.69 7.37
CA ASP A 115 9.15 -4.77 7.31
C ASP A 115 8.49 -6.07 6.85
N ASN A 116 9.29 -7.11 6.63
CA ASN A 116 8.83 -8.44 6.18
C ASN A 116 8.01 -8.39 4.87
N LEU A 117 8.43 -7.54 3.93
CA LEU A 117 7.85 -7.47 2.59
C LEU A 117 8.07 -8.82 1.86
N PRO A 118 7.05 -9.35 1.15
CA PRO A 118 7.18 -10.62 0.47
C PRO A 118 8.15 -10.52 -0.71
N GLU A 119 8.92 -11.58 -0.96
CA GLU A 119 9.92 -11.62 -2.04
C GLU A 119 9.31 -11.48 -3.45
N GLY A 120 7.99 -11.63 -3.60
CA GLY A 120 7.25 -11.40 -4.85
C GLY A 120 6.71 -9.99 -5.06
N LEU A 121 6.95 -9.05 -4.13
CA LEU A 121 6.40 -7.69 -4.22
C LEU A 121 7.09 -6.88 -5.33
N GLU A 122 6.32 -6.38 -6.28
CA GLU A 122 6.79 -5.62 -7.44
C GLU A 122 6.59 -4.11 -7.28
N GLU A 123 5.53 -3.69 -6.57
CA GLU A 123 5.12 -2.29 -6.39
C GLU A 123 4.84 -1.97 -4.92
N LEU A 124 5.46 -0.90 -4.41
CA LEU A 124 5.25 -0.39 -3.05
C LEU A 124 5.01 1.13 -3.07
N SER A 125 3.89 1.57 -2.50
CA SER A 125 3.57 2.97 -2.26
C SER A 125 3.33 3.25 -0.78
N LEU A 126 4.05 4.23 -0.25
CA LEU A 126 3.99 4.70 1.14
C LEU A 126 4.00 6.23 1.15
N ASN A 127 2.92 6.85 0.66
CA ASN A 127 2.78 8.31 0.64
C ASN A 127 2.11 8.82 1.91
N ARG A 128 2.51 10.00 2.39
CA ARG A 128 1.91 10.70 3.54
C ARG A 128 1.87 9.85 4.83
N CYS A 129 2.76 8.87 4.98
CA CYS A 129 2.94 8.11 6.21
C CYS A 129 3.76 8.93 7.22
N SER A 130 3.11 9.88 7.91
CA SER A 130 3.79 10.89 8.73
C SER A 130 4.63 10.34 9.87
N SER A 131 4.24 9.19 10.46
CA SER A 131 4.96 8.53 11.56
C SER A 131 5.93 7.43 11.11
N LEU A 132 6.10 7.23 9.80
CA LEU A 132 6.96 6.17 9.26
C LEU A 132 8.42 6.52 9.52
N LYS A 133 9.09 5.69 10.33
CA LYS A 133 10.49 5.88 10.73
C LYS A 133 11.44 4.92 10.04
N ARG A 134 10.96 3.73 9.68
CA ARG A 134 11.80 2.64 9.18
C ARG A 134 11.13 1.85 8.08
N ILE A 135 11.91 1.52 7.06
CA ILE A 135 11.57 0.51 6.05
C ILE A 135 12.64 -0.57 6.13
N GLY A 136 12.22 -1.83 6.29
CA GLY A 136 13.07 -3.00 6.30
C GLY A 136 13.58 -3.35 4.90
N LYS A 137 14.13 -4.55 4.74
CA LYS A 137 14.73 -4.97 3.46
C LYS A 137 13.70 -4.94 2.34
N LEU A 138 14.04 -4.27 1.24
CA LEU A 138 13.24 -4.29 0.02
C LEU A 138 13.45 -5.61 -0.73
N PRO A 139 12.39 -6.22 -1.27
CA PRO A 139 12.50 -7.47 -2.01
C PRO A 139 13.20 -7.24 -3.35
N SER A 140 13.93 -8.26 -3.81
CA SER A 140 14.74 -8.16 -5.04
C SER A 140 13.91 -7.97 -6.32
N THR A 141 12.63 -8.32 -6.27
CA THR A 141 11.64 -8.20 -7.35
C THR A 141 11.03 -6.81 -7.47
N LEU A 142 11.23 -5.92 -6.48
CA LEU A 142 10.60 -4.60 -6.48
C LEU A 142 11.07 -3.79 -7.69
N THR A 143 10.10 -3.34 -8.50
CA THR A 143 10.34 -2.56 -9.71
C THR A 143 9.92 -1.11 -9.56
N ALA A 144 8.97 -0.80 -8.66
CA ALA A 144 8.51 0.55 -8.38
C ALA A 144 8.41 0.81 -6.87
N LEU A 145 9.04 1.91 -6.43
CA LEU A 145 8.97 2.41 -5.06
C LEU A 145 8.55 3.88 -5.07
N CYS A 146 7.48 4.21 -4.35
CA CYS A 146 7.07 5.59 -4.12
C CYS A 146 6.91 5.86 -2.63
N ILE A 147 7.59 6.91 -2.18
CA ILE A 147 7.56 7.39 -0.81
C ILE A 147 7.48 8.91 -0.89
N ARG A 148 6.35 9.49 -0.50
CA ARG A 148 6.15 10.96 -0.57
C ARG A 148 5.73 11.50 0.77
N GLU A 149 6.24 12.66 1.15
CA GLU A 149 5.80 13.39 2.34
C GLU A 149 5.97 12.61 3.67
N CYS A 150 6.87 11.61 3.72
CA CYS A 150 7.21 10.86 4.93
C CYS A 150 8.33 11.58 5.70
N LYS A 151 7.97 12.52 6.59
CA LYS A 151 8.91 13.44 7.26
C LYS A 151 9.74 12.80 8.38
N GLU A 152 9.26 11.72 8.98
CA GLU A 152 9.97 11.01 10.04
C GLU A 152 10.97 9.97 9.50
N LEU A 153 10.85 9.56 8.24
CA LEU A 153 11.74 8.60 7.61
C LEU A 153 13.11 9.25 7.35
N LYS A 154 14.15 8.74 8.01
CA LYS A 154 15.52 9.32 7.95
C LYS A 154 16.45 8.61 6.99
N GLU A 155 16.21 7.33 6.76
CA GLU A 155 17.05 6.48 5.93
C GLU A 155 16.20 5.52 5.10
N LEU A 156 16.80 5.03 4.01
CA LEU A 156 16.24 3.96 3.21
C LEU A 156 17.15 2.74 3.26
N PRO A 157 16.59 1.53 3.17
CA PRO A 157 17.35 0.31 2.89
C PRO A 157 18.01 0.38 1.51
N ASP A 158 18.91 -0.57 1.24
CA ASP A 158 19.49 -0.73 -0.10
C ASP A 158 18.39 -0.92 -1.16
N LEU A 159 18.56 -0.21 -2.28
CA LEU A 159 17.62 -0.32 -3.40
C LEU A 159 17.91 -1.59 -4.20
N PRO A 160 16.87 -2.33 -4.60
CA PRO A 160 17.06 -3.55 -5.37
C PRO A 160 17.62 -3.22 -6.77
N ALA A 161 18.51 -4.09 -7.25
CA ALA A 161 19.19 -3.91 -8.53
C ALA A 161 18.26 -3.89 -9.76
N GLY A 162 17.01 -4.36 -9.60
CA GLY A 162 15.97 -4.38 -10.63
C GLY A 162 15.03 -3.16 -10.61
N LEU A 163 15.19 -2.23 -9.67
CA LEU A 163 14.29 -1.10 -9.50
C LEU A 163 14.30 -0.19 -10.74
N LYS A 164 13.13 0.09 -11.30
CA LYS A 164 12.97 0.90 -12.52
C LYS A 164 12.41 2.29 -12.21
N THR A 165 11.58 2.40 -11.18
CA THR A 165 10.92 3.64 -10.80
C THR A 165 11.17 3.92 -9.32
N LEU A 166 11.72 5.11 -9.04
CA LEU A 166 11.94 5.61 -7.70
C LEU A 166 11.40 7.02 -7.57
N PHE A 167 10.35 7.19 -6.77
CA PHE A 167 9.82 8.50 -6.42
C PHE A 167 9.97 8.71 -4.92
N ILE A 168 10.84 9.64 -4.55
CA ILE A 168 11.01 10.05 -3.17
C ILE A 168 10.85 11.55 -3.12
N THR A 169 9.71 12.05 -2.65
CA THR A 169 9.47 13.50 -2.61
C THR A 169 9.18 13.97 -1.20
N ASP A 170 9.73 15.11 -0.81
CA ASP A 170 9.40 15.77 0.45
C ASP A 170 9.57 14.87 1.69
N CYS A 171 10.54 13.95 1.70
CA CYS A 171 10.83 13.08 2.85
C CYS A 171 11.86 13.67 3.81
N GLY A 172 11.94 13.12 5.02
CA GLY A 172 12.90 13.53 6.05
C GLY A 172 14.29 12.91 5.92
N LEU A 173 14.65 12.40 4.74
CA LEU A 173 15.87 11.63 4.52
C LEU A 173 17.13 12.49 4.73
N THR A 174 18.15 11.91 5.34
CA THR A 174 19.46 12.56 5.53
C THR A 174 20.51 12.06 4.54
N SER A 175 20.25 10.93 3.90
CA SER A 175 21.08 10.36 2.84
C SER A 175 20.22 9.50 1.91
N LEU A 176 20.75 9.23 0.72
CA LEU A 176 20.18 8.24 -0.20
C LEU A 176 21.14 7.03 -0.30
N PRO A 177 20.65 5.81 -0.54
CA PRO A 177 21.46 4.66 -0.94
C PRO A 177 22.09 4.86 -2.34
N GLU A 178 22.81 3.86 -2.85
CA GLU A 178 23.25 3.86 -4.25
C GLU A 178 22.04 3.68 -5.18
N LEU A 179 22.00 4.44 -6.27
CA LEU A 179 20.94 4.31 -7.27
C LEU A 179 21.25 3.14 -8.20
N PRO A 180 20.30 2.21 -8.42
CA PRO A 180 20.54 1.04 -9.25
C PRO A 180 20.64 1.44 -10.73
N ALA A 181 21.51 0.75 -11.49
CA ALA A 181 21.74 1.03 -12.91
C ALA A 181 20.50 0.78 -13.79
N SER A 182 19.53 0.01 -13.30
CA SER A 182 18.25 -0.27 -13.96
C SER A 182 17.28 0.90 -13.93
N LEU A 183 17.53 1.93 -13.11
CA LEU A 183 16.58 3.01 -12.86
C LEU A 183 16.31 3.81 -14.14
N GLN A 184 15.02 3.97 -14.44
CA GLN A 184 14.52 4.63 -15.64
C GLN A 184 13.81 5.94 -15.30
N LEU A 185 13.05 5.95 -14.21
CA LEU A 185 12.27 7.10 -13.74
C LEU A 185 12.71 7.48 -12.33
N LEU A 186 13.05 8.75 -12.15
CA LEU A 186 13.43 9.31 -10.86
C LEU A 186 12.76 10.65 -10.62
N ASP A 187 12.16 10.79 -9.44
CA ASP A 187 11.69 12.05 -8.87
C ASP A 187 12.22 12.14 -7.44
N LEU A 188 13.00 13.20 -7.17
CA LEU A 188 13.60 13.49 -5.87
C LEU A 188 13.19 14.88 -5.36
N SER A 189 12.03 15.39 -5.81
CA SER A 189 11.57 16.74 -5.47
C SER A 189 11.53 16.96 -3.95
N GLY A 190 12.17 18.02 -3.45
CA GLY A 190 12.29 18.33 -2.02
C GLY A 190 13.40 17.58 -1.27
N VAL A 191 14.12 16.65 -1.91
CA VAL A 191 15.31 15.94 -1.36
C VAL A 191 16.49 15.93 -2.33
N GLU A 192 16.52 16.86 -3.29
CA GLU A 192 17.48 16.90 -4.40
C GLU A 192 18.93 17.05 -3.92
N HIS A 193 19.14 17.74 -2.80
CA HIS A 193 20.45 17.95 -2.19
C HIS A 193 21.14 16.62 -1.81
N LEU A 194 20.39 15.54 -1.58
CA LEU A 194 20.93 14.22 -1.26
C LEU A 194 21.56 13.50 -2.46
N LEU A 195 21.34 14.01 -3.68
CA LEU A 195 21.93 13.46 -4.90
C LEU A 195 23.38 13.90 -5.11
N SER A 196 23.85 14.90 -4.34
CA SER A 196 25.20 15.43 -4.45
C SER A 196 26.26 14.33 -4.26
N GLY A 197 27.17 14.19 -5.24
CA GLY A 197 28.23 13.19 -5.21
C GLY A 197 27.81 11.76 -5.59
N LYS A 198 26.54 11.53 -5.97
CA LYS A 198 26.07 10.21 -6.43
C LYS A 198 26.16 10.08 -7.95
N LYS A 199 26.54 8.88 -8.40
CA LYS A 199 26.47 8.52 -9.82
C LYS A 199 25.01 8.37 -10.23
N THR A 200 24.59 9.08 -11.27
CA THR A 200 23.28 8.92 -11.87
C THR A 200 23.31 7.80 -12.93
N PRO A 201 22.28 6.94 -13.00
CA PRO A 201 22.20 5.91 -14.03
C PRO A 201 22.11 6.49 -15.45
N ALA A 202 22.74 5.84 -16.43
CA ALA A 202 22.77 6.31 -17.82
C ALA A 202 21.40 6.37 -18.52
N ARG A 203 20.40 5.66 -18.00
CA ARG A 203 19.03 5.55 -18.56
C ARG A 203 18.00 6.42 -17.85
N LEU A 204 18.46 7.32 -16.98
CA LEU A 204 17.61 8.10 -16.10
C LEU A 204 16.86 9.20 -16.85
N HIS A 205 15.53 9.14 -16.82
CA HIS A 205 14.67 10.27 -17.16
C HIS A 205 14.24 10.93 -15.84
N SER A 206 14.63 12.19 -15.64
CA SER A 206 14.12 13.00 -14.53
C SER A 206 12.73 13.51 -14.88
N MET A 207 11.73 13.15 -14.09
CA MET A 207 10.39 13.72 -14.22
C MET A 207 10.13 14.61 -13.00
N ILE A 208 9.78 15.88 -13.25
CA ILE A 208 9.11 16.70 -12.25
C ILE A 208 7.61 16.45 -12.50
N ALA A 209 7.01 15.49 -11.80
CA ALA A 209 5.62 15.09 -12.06
C ALA A 209 4.71 15.35 -10.86
N PHE A 210 3.85 16.36 -11.02
CA PHE A 210 2.66 16.60 -10.20
C PHE A 210 1.73 15.39 -10.23
N GLY A 211 1.19 15.08 -9.04
CA GLY A 211 0.13 14.12 -8.69
C GLY A 211 -0.50 13.31 -9.82
N GLY A 212 -0.24 12.00 -9.81
CA GLY A 212 -0.97 11.03 -10.62
C GLY A 212 -0.15 9.76 -10.78
N TRP A 213 -0.24 8.86 -9.80
CA TRP A 213 0.21 7.48 -10.02
C TRP A 213 -0.60 6.92 -11.20
N LEU A 214 0.10 6.41 -12.21
CA LEU A 214 -0.52 5.85 -13.40
C LEU A 214 -1.43 4.68 -13.00
N HIS A 215 -2.74 4.89 -13.11
CA HIS A 215 -3.70 3.81 -13.21
C HIS A 215 -3.36 3.01 -14.47
N ARG A 216 -2.70 1.86 -14.29
CA ARG A 216 -2.69 0.80 -15.30
C ARG A 216 -3.26 -0.46 -14.65
N GLY A 217 -4.37 -0.95 -15.21
CA GLY A 217 -4.94 -2.27 -14.93
C GLY A 217 -5.86 -2.34 -13.73
#